data_AF-A0A6G0PYX2-F1
#
_entry.id   AF-A0A6G0PYX2-F1
#
_cell.length_a   1.000
_cell.length_b   1.000
_cell.length_c   1.000
_cell.angle_alpha   90.00
_cell.angle_beta   90.00
_cell.angle_gamma   90.00
#
_symmetry.space_group_name_H-M   'P 1'
#
loop_
_entity.id
_entity.type
_entity.pdbx_description
1 polymer ?
#
loop_
_entity_poly.entity_id
_entity_poly.type
_entity_poly.pdbx_seq_one_letter_code
_entity_poly.pdbx_strand_id
1 'polypeptide(L)'
;MNALCPPSPTSPWRLVVTDRFYTSVKLALELLHRHFYITGTIKTDRSGYAKDVVTAKDYKTVNKKKVMVPPQGTIKLAQNKQFPQLTAAM
;
A
#
# COMPACT_ATOMS: atom_id res chain seq x y z
N MET A 1 -6.96 25.55 28.89
CA MET A 1 -6.57 24.92 27.62
C MET A 1 -7.84 24.38 26.97
N ASN A 2 -8.31 24.98 25.88
CA ASN A 2 -9.45 24.44 25.15
C ASN A 2 -9.02 23.13 24.49
N ALA A 3 -9.68 22.02 24.83
CA ALA A 3 -9.41 20.75 24.19
C ALA A 3 -9.76 20.88 22.70
N LEU A 4 -8.76 20.76 21.82
CA LEU A 4 -8.93 20.83 20.36
C LEU A 4 -9.94 19.79 19.83
N CYS A 5 -10.19 18.75 20.61
CA CYS A 5 -11.23 17.76 20.36
C CYS A 5 -12.01 17.52 21.67
N PRO A 6 -13.27 17.98 21.78
CA PRO A 6 -14.10 17.67 22.94
C PRO A 6 -14.34 16.16 23.05
N PRO A 7 -14.64 15.60 24.23
CA PRO A 7 -15.02 14.19 24.35
C PRO A 7 -16.32 13.90 23.57
N SER A 8 -16.38 12.76 22.88
CA SER A 8 -17.58 12.32 22.17
C SER A 8 -18.51 11.57 23.13
N PRO A 9 -19.84 11.79 23.06
CA PRO A 9 -20.80 11.12 23.94
C PRO A 9 -21.02 9.64 23.56
N THR A 10 -20.72 9.25 22.31
CA THR A 10 -21.07 7.93 21.77
C THR A 10 -19.89 6.96 21.76
N SER A 11 -18.67 7.45 21.58
CA SER A 11 -17.47 6.62 21.53
C SER A 11 -16.25 7.40 21.98
N PRO A 12 -15.37 6.81 22.81
CA PRO A 12 -14.11 7.44 23.19
C PRO A 12 -13.11 7.49 22.03
N TRP A 13 -13.33 6.72 20.96
CA TRP A 13 -12.44 6.64 19.81
C TRP A 13 -12.86 7.59 18.70
N ARG A 14 -11.86 8.22 18.05
CA ARG A 14 -12.06 9.14 16.92
C ARG A 14 -11.30 8.66 15.69
N LEU A 15 -11.86 8.84 14.50
CA LEU A 15 -11.17 8.56 13.24
C LEU A 15 -10.59 9.84 12.66
N VAL A 16 -9.31 9.81 12.29
CA VAL A 16 -8.61 10.87 11.57
C VAL A 16 -8.38 10.40 10.13
N VAL A 17 -8.86 11.18 9.17
CA VAL A 17 -8.61 10.92 7.73
C VAL A 17 -7.53 11.88 7.26
N THR A 18 -6.43 11.35 6.72
CA THR A 18 -5.29 12.16 6.27
C THR A 18 -4.86 11.85 4.84
N ASP A 19 -4.29 12.85 4.16
CA ASP A 19 -3.59 12.65 2.89
C ASP A 19 -2.23 11.94 3.08
N ARG A 20 -1.67 11.39 2.00
CA ARG A 20 -0.36 10.70 1.95
C ARG A 20 0.79 11.47 2.57
N PHE A 21 0.73 12.80 2.57
CA PHE A 21 1.79 13.59 3.18
C PHE A 21 1.80 13.45 4.71
N TYR A 22 0.64 13.34 5.35
CA TYR A 22 0.52 13.33 6.81
C TYR A 22 0.44 11.92 7.39
N THR A 23 0.06 10.91 6.61
CA THR A 23 0.00 9.53 7.08
C THR A 23 1.40 8.93 7.25
N SER A 24 1.67 8.34 8.42
CA SER A 24 2.87 7.55 8.69
C SER A 24 2.60 6.48 9.75
N VAL A 25 3.41 5.42 9.77
CA VAL A 25 3.27 4.34 10.76
C VAL A 25 3.55 4.83 12.18
N LYS A 26 4.56 5.70 12.34
CA LYS A 26 4.87 6.32 13.63
C LYS A 26 3.70 7.15 14.16
N LEU A 27 3.08 7.98 13.31
CA LEU A 27 1.91 8.76 13.69
C LEU A 27 0.73 7.86 14.07
N ALA A 28 0.51 6.77 13.33
CA ALA A 28 -0.56 5.81 13.63
C ALA A 28 -0.40 5.20 15.04
N LEU A 29 0.83 4.83 15.43
CA LEU A 29 1.11 4.34 16.77
C LEU A 29 0.88 5.41 17.84
N GLU A 30 1.36 6.64 17.64
CA GLU A 30 1.12 7.73 18.59
C GLU A 30 -0.38 8.06 18.76
N LEU A 31 -1.16 7.99 17.68
CA LEU A 31 -2.60 8.19 17.69
C LEU A 31 -3.35 7.04 18.37
N LEU A 32 -2.92 5.80 18.16
CA LEU A 32 -3.50 4.63 18.81
C LEU A 32 -3.44 4.74 20.34
N HIS A 33 -2.31 5.20 20.87
CA HIS A 33 -2.12 5.45 22.32
C HIS A 33 -3.03 6.58 22.86
N ARG A 34 -3.59 7.42 21.99
CA ARG A 34 -4.49 8.53 22.34
C ARG A 34 -5.95 8.24 22.02
N HIS A 35 -6.28 6.98 21.70
CA HIS A 35 -7.61 6.55 21.26
C HIS A 35 -8.07 7.17 19.92
N PHE A 36 -7.15 7.33 18.97
CA PHE A 36 -7.47 7.73 17.61
C PHE A 36 -7.15 6.62 16.60
N TYR A 37 -8.10 6.34 15.72
CA TYR A 37 -7.85 5.63 14.48
C TYR A 37 -7.34 6.60 13.42
N ILE A 38 -6.48 6.14 12.53
CA ILE A 38 -6.04 6.91 11.35
C ILE A 38 -6.31 6.10 10.09
N THR A 39 -6.82 6.77 9.06
CA THR A 39 -6.98 6.21 7.72
C THR A 39 -6.48 7.21 6.69
N GLY A 40 -5.84 6.70 5.65
CA GLY A 40 -5.23 7.53 4.62
C GLY A 40 -4.34 6.72 3.72
N THR A 41 -3.89 7.33 2.64
CA THR A 41 -2.82 6.77 1.81
C THR A 41 -1.48 7.03 2.49
N ILE A 42 -0.44 6.23 2.20
CA ILE A 42 0.91 6.41 2.75
C ILE A 42 1.92 6.41 1.61
N LYS A 43 2.93 7.28 1.69
CA LYS A 43 4.04 7.20 0.74
C LYS A 43 4.93 6.00 1.07
N THR A 44 5.36 5.28 0.04
CA THR A 44 6.21 4.08 0.19
C THR A 44 7.62 4.39 0.69
N ASP A 45 8.06 5.65 0.62
CA ASP A 45 9.35 6.14 1.10
C ASP A 45 9.39 6.48 2.61
N ARG A 46 8.29 6.25 3.34
CA ARG A 46 8.17 6.57 4.77
C ARG A 46 8.85 5.52 5.65
N SER A 47 9.46 5.98 6.74
CA SER A 47 10.00 5.11 7.78
C SER A 47 8.89 4.28 8.43
N GLY A 48 9.18 3.00 8.68
CA GLY A 48 8.24 2.05 9.25
C GLY A 48 7.27 1.42 8.24
N TYR A 49 7.25 1.86 6.98
CA TYR A 49 6.49 1.16 5.94
C TYR A 49 7.15 -0.17 5.61
N ALA A 50 6.38 -1.26 5.67
CA ALA A 50 6.87 -2.60 5.39
C ALA A 50 7.19 -2.75 3.90
N LYS A 51 8.44 -3.06 3.57
CA LYS A 51 8.90 -3.18 2.18
C LYS A 51 8.20 -4.32 1.44
N ASP A 52 7.86 -5.40 2.14
CA ASP A 52 7.18 -6.56 1.56
C ASP A 52 5.72 -6.27 1.19
N VAL A 53 5.14 -5.18 1.72
CA VAL A 53 3.79 -4.71 1.37
C VAL A 53 3.80 -3.84 0.11
N VAL A 54 4.99 -3.37 -0.31
CA VAL A 54 5.14 -2.58 -1.53
C VAL A 54 4.87 -3.49 -2.73
N THR A 55 3.66 -3.45 -3.27
CA THR A 55 3.29 -4.08 -4.56
C THR A 55 3.79 -3.27 -5.77
N ALA A 56 4.89 -2.52 -5.61
CA ALA A 56 5.49 -1.82 -6.73
C ALA A 56 6.09 -2.86 -7.68
N LYS A 57 5.77 -2.71 -8.96
CA LYS A 57 6.38 -3.51 -10.02
C LYS A 57 7.87 -3.22 -10.06
N ASP A 58 8.67 -4.27 -10.05
CA ASP A 58 10.10 -4.12 -10.26
C ASP A 58 10.37 -3.68 -11.70
N TYR A 59 11.33 -2.77 -11.89
CA TYR A 59 11.78 -2.34 -13.22
C TYR A 59 13.29 -2.52 -13.32
N LYS A 60 13.75 -3.09 -14.43
CA LYS A 60 15.17 -3.21 -14.77
C LYS A 60 15.49 -2.34 -15.97
N THR A 61 16.69 -1.77 -15.99
CA THR A 61 17.17 -1.02 -17.15
C THR A 61 17.89 -1.98 -18.09
N VAL A 62 17.33 -2.18 -19.29
CA VAL A 62 17.92 -3.00 -20.35
C VAL A 62 18.10 -2.11 -21.57
N ASN A 63 19.31 -2.05 -22.15
CA ASN A 63 19.60 -1.23 -23.34
C ASN A 63 19.11 0.23 -23.22
N LYS A 64 19.39 0.88 -22.08
CA LYS A 64 18.96 2.26 -21.75
C LYS A 64 17.43 2.46 -21.68
N LYS A 65 16.62 1.39 -21.70
CA LYS A 65 15.16 1.44 -21.54
C LYS A 65 14.76 0.81 -20.20
N LYS A 66 13.81 1.45 -19.49
CA LYS A 66 13.19 0.86 -18.30
C LYS A 66 12.15 -0.17 -18.73
N VAL A 67 12.36 -1.43 -18.38
CA VAL A 67 11.44 -2.54 -18.67
C VAL A 67 10.95 -3.10 -17.35
N MET A 68 9.64 -3.34 -17.25
CA MET A 68 9.03 -3.99 -16.08
C MET A 68 9.57 -5.41 -15.98
N VAL A 69 10.05 -5.80 -14.81
CA VAL A 69 10.44 -7.18 -14.53
C VAL A 69 9.16 -7.98 -14.38
N PRO A 70 8.92 -8.96 -15.26
CA PRO A 70 7.78 -9.83 -15.07
C PRO A 70 8.00 -10.67 -13.80
N PRO A 71 6.93 -11.00 -13.05
CA PRO A 71 7.04 -11.84 -11.86
C PRO A 71 7.68 -13.18 -12.24
N GLN A 72 8.70 -13.60 -11.49
CA GLN A 72 9.42 -14.86 -11.76
C GLN A 72 8.52 -16.06 -11.42
N GLY A 73 8.22 -16.86 -12.43
CA GLY A 73 7.31 -18.01 -12.38
C GLY A 73 6.84 -18.37 -13.80
N THR A 74 6.02 -19.41 -13.94
CA THR A 74 5.45 -19.79 -15.24
C THR A 74 4.43 -18.75 -15.68
N ILE A 75 4.76 -17.95 -16.70
CA ILE A 75 3.87 -16.90 -17.22
C ILE A 75 3.15 -17.45 -18.45
N LYS A 76 1.81 -17.44 -18.42
CA LYS A 76 1.00 -17.75 -19.60
C LYS A 76 1.17 -16.65 -20.64
N LEU A 77 1.88 -16.96 -21.73
CA LEU A 77 2.12 -16.03 -22.84
C LEU A 77 0.92 -15.93 -23.77
N ALA A 78 0.29 -17.07 -24.06
CA ALA A 78 -0.86 -17.15 -24.94
C ALA A 78 -1.73 -18.35 -24.55
N GLN A 79 -3.05 -18.19 -24.63
CA GLN A 79 -4.01 -19.26 -24.38
C GLN A 79 -4.94 -19.38 -25.58
N ASN A 80 -5.17 -20.60 -26.07
CA ASN A 80 -6.14 -20.84 -27.12
C ASN A 80 -7.56 -20.62 -26.57
N LYS A 81 -8.37 -19.81 -27.28
CA LYS A 81 -9.74 -19.47 -26.83
C LYS A 81 -10.70 -20.68 -26.84
N GLN A 82 -10.50 -21.61 -27.77
CA GLN A 82 -11.39 -22.76 -27.96
C GLN A 82 -10.94 -23.97 -27.15
N PHE A 83 -9.63 -24.08 -26.87
CA PHE A 83 -9.05 -25.11 -26.02
C PHE A 83 -8.20 -24.49 -24.92
N PRO A 84 -8.83 -24.04 -23.82
CA PRO A 84 -8.14 -23.37 -22.72
C PRO A 84 -6.99 -24.19 -22.11
N GLN A 85 -7.02 -25.52 -22.22
CA GLN A 85 -5.92 -26.40 -21.80
C GLN A 85 -4.63 -26.25 -22.62
N LEU A 86 -4.71 -25.73 -23.85
CA LEU A 86 -3.54 -25.44 -24.69
C LEU A 86 -3.07 -24.01 -24.39
N THR A 87 -2.08 -23.93 -23.50
CA THR A 87 -1.46 -22.67 -23.06
C THR A 87 0.02 -22.69 -23.35
N ALA A 88 0.52 -21.67 -24.05
CA ALA A 88 1.94 -21.40 -24.16
C ALA A 88 2.41 -20.66 -22.90
N ALA A 89 3.44 -21.18 -22.24
CA ALA A 89 4.02 -20.56 -21.05
C ALA A 89 5.56 -20.47 -21.14
N MET A 90 6.12 -19.49 -20.44
CA MET A 90 7.56 -19.23 -20.31
C MET A 90 7.97 -19.24 -18.84
#